data_AF-A0A2N3DPX6-F1
#
_entry.id   AF-A0A2N3DPX6-F1
#
_cell.length_a   1.000
_cell.length_b   1.000
_cell.length_c   1.000
_cell.angle_alpha   90.00
_cell.angle_beta   90.00
_cell.angle_gamma   90.00
#
_symmetry.space_group_name_H-M   'P 1'
#
loop_
_entity.id
_entity.type
_entity.pdbx_description
1 polymer ?
#
loop_
_entity_poly.entity_id
_entity_poly.type
_entity_poly.pdbx_seq_one_letter_code
_entity_poly.pdbx_strand_id
1 'polypeptide(L)'
;MNDRIAKGLEAAFDRHRIVFWTDAARELRSTFDALELEGIQKIALANDEFAVKHRVLREEPGQRFLIYREGPEPDRIDNWLLDIQMAHGAFKADQAALWLTELGLGLEMEGVVRGHEEFFRSGRRLAQLRAMVRGDDRLEAIKLKMLVVCAKAGDGAGFDEVVEQLLAELANESDDAIKLVERVKLTDFLWQQFGRHFNYHAPNPGVGDLAITLFKSAHSAGLGGTPQLSAEALVFFKRWKNNRHNAPAFEKLSSDYVEVLPIREDLAARDFRDLMELDTFEDVDRAIIVALVRGVAGKTLTNADVTAWIRQRRQSHWFERFKDLYEAVGFASEFQFALSQVNLGMVSLAEGVTRYASTWFRIDQLYRKFIWHMQRSAQASLMAELFEQVENHYVNSYLLRLNDAWQVHIDAASAWSAPGIVRQRDFYQTHVGEYRRKGQKICVIISDAMRYEVADELLGRVLELDRYDADLSPMLGSLPTYTQLGMASLLPNRDLQIADNESSTAIVDGQSSLGLENRKKILARGREGDRTTALMADELMAMPKDECRALFRDHDVIYVYHNRIDAIGDKPATEEHVFDAAEDTLEAMVQLVKKLTAANATSLLITADHGFIYQH
;
A
#
# COMPACT_ATOMS: atom_id res chain seq x y z
N MET A 1 -33.41 -31.14 2.36
CA MET A 1 -34.11 -32.08 1.45
C MET A 1 -34.81 -33.24 2.19
N ASN A 2 -34.10 -34.12 2.91
CA ASN A 2 -34.67 -35.34 3.53
C ASN A 2 -35.85 -35.07 4.49
N ASP A 3 -35.75 -34.11 5.42
CA ASP A 3 -36.81 -33.82 6.39
C ASP A 3 -38.15 -33.35 5.77
N ARG A 4 -38.10 -32.75 4.57
CA ARG A 4 -39.32 -32.27 3.89
C ARG A 4 -39.98 -33.35 3.04
N ILE A 5 -39.17 -34.19 2.40
CA ILE A 5 -39.66 -35.41 1.76
C ILE A 5 -40.25 -36.34 2.83
N ALA A 6 -39.59 -36.46 4.00
CA ALA A 6 -40.11 -37.17 5.16
C ALA A 6 -41.49 -36.64 5.57
N LYS A 7 -41.63 -35.32 5.80
CA LYS A 7 -42.93 -34.70 6.14
C LYS A 7 -44.01 -34.87 5.06
N GLY A 8 -43.65 -34.75 3.79
CA GLY A 8 -44.58 -34.96 2.67
C GLY A 8 -45.06 -36.41 2.59
N LEU A 9 -44.15 -37.35 2.85
CA LEU A 9 -44.47 -38.77 2.94
C LEU A 9 -45.28 -39.10 4.20
N GLU A 10 -44.94 -38.54 5.37
CA GLU A 10 -45.72 -38.66 6.61
C GLU A 10 -47.17 -38.23 6.40
N ALA A 11 -47.39 -37.07 5.77
CA ALA A 11 -48.73 -36.58 5.44
C ALA A 11 -49.48 -37.51 4.44
N ALA A 12 -48.76 -38.15 3.51
CA ALA A 12 -49.35 -39.16 2.64
C ALA A 12 -49.71 -40.44 3.42
N PHE A 13 -48.88 -40.83 4.38
CA PHE A 13 -49.10 -42.00 5.24
C PHE A 13 -50.19 -41.80 6.29
N ASP A 14 -50.55 -40.56 6.62
CA ASP A 14 -51.73 -40.26 7.44
C ASP A 14 -53.04 -40.68 6.75
N ARG A 15 -53.05 -40.68 5.42
CA ARG A 15 -54.25 -40.97 4.61
C ARG A 15 -54.20 -42.35 3.97
N HIS A 16 -53.01 -42.89 3.75
CA HIS A 16 -52.82 -44.12 2.97
C HIS A 16 -51.80 -45.03 3.65
N ARG A 17 -52.14 -46.33 3.76
CA ARG A 17 -51.21 -47.35 4.27
C ARG A 17 -50.03 -47.60 3.31
N ILE A 18 -50.28 -47.51 2.02
CA ILE A 18 -49.28 -47.71 0.96
C ILE A 18 -49.11 -46.38 0.23
N VAL A 19 -47.88 -45.95 -0.01
CA VAL A 19 -47.58 -44.74 -0.78
C VAL A 19 -46.60 -45.09 -1.89
N PHE A 20 -46.94 -44.73 -3.13
CA PHE A 20 -46.10 -44.90 -4.30
C PHE A 20 -45.26 -43.66 -4.54
N TRP A 21 -43.94 -43.78 -4.51
CA TRP A 21 -43.03 -42.72 -4.92
C TRP A 21 -42.50 -43.01 -6.33
N THR A 22 -42.96 -42.25 -7.31
CA THR A 22 -42.44 -42.33 -8.69
C THR A 22 -41.36 -41.30 -8.91
N ASP A 23 -40.15 -41.77 -9.23
CA ASP A 23 -39.01 -40.95 -9.61
C ASP A 23 -38.68 -41.20 -11.08
N ALA A 24 -39.36 -40.44 -11.94
CA ALA A 24 -39.30 -40.63 -13.39
C ALA A 24 -37.90 -40.40 -13.98
N ALA A 25 -37.13 -39.47 -13.40
CA ALA A 25 -35.79 -39.09 -13.85
C ALA A 25 -34.66 -39.78 -13.07
N ARG A 26 -34.99 -40.60 -12.07
CA ARG A 26 -34.04 -41.31 -11.19
C ARG A 26 -33.12 -40.38 -10.40
N GLU A 27 -33.57 -39.16 -10.11
CA GLU A 27 -32.75 -38.13 -9.45
C GLU A 27 -32.78 -38.21 -7.92
N LEU A 28 -33.75 -38.95 -7.36
CA LEU A 28 -34.05 -39.01 -5.93
C LEU A 28 -33.71 -40.38 -5.30
N ARG A 29 -33.02 -41.27 -6.04
CA ARG A 29 -32.68 -42.61 -5.57
C ARG A 29 -31.88 -42.61 -4.27
N SER A 30 -30.82 -41.80 -4.22
CA SER A 30 -29.98 -41.67 -3.03
C SER A 30 -30.76 -41.11 -1.84
N THR A 31 -31.71 -40.21 -2.09
CA THR A 31 -32.62 -39.67 -1.08
C THR A 31 -33.59 -40.73 -0.56
N PHE A 32 -34.17 -41.54 -1.43
CA PHE A 32 -35.00 -42.68 -1.05
C PHE A 32 -34.21 -43.67 -0.19
N ASP A 33 -32.99 -44.02 -0.58
CA ASP A 33 -32.15 -44.98 0.14
C ASP A 33 -31.76 -44.45 1.54
N ALA A 34 -31.41 -43.17 1.65
CA ALA A 34 -31.01 -42.53 2.91
C ALA A 34 -32.18 -42.17 3.86
N LEU A 35 -33.43 -42.24 3.38
CA LEU A 35 -34.60 -41.85 4.17
C LEU A 35 -34.94 -42.92 5.22
N GLU A 36 -34.93 -42.55 6.50
CA GLU A 36 -35.43 -43.41 7.58
C GLU A 36 -36.83 -42.93 8.01
N LEU A 37 -37.81 -43.83 7.95
CA LEU A 37 -39.19 -43.56 8.34
C LEU A 37 -39.61 -44.61 9.36
N GLU A 38 -39.93 -44.18 10.58
CA GLU A 38 -40.30 -45.10 11.66
C GLU A 38 -41.60 -45.84 11.32
N GLY A 39 -41.60 -47.17 11.47
CA GLY A 39 -42.78 -48.02 11.20
C GLY A 39 -43.18 -48.16 9.73
N ILE A 40 -42.38 -47.66 8.77
CA ILE A 40 -42.63 -47.75 7.33
C ILE A 40 -41.55 -48.61 6.67
N GLN A 41 -41.97 -49.62 5.90
CA GLN A 41 -41.05 -50.43 5.11
C GLN A 41 -40.90 -49.87 3.70
N LYS A 42 -39.65 -49.69 3.26
CA LYS A 42 -39.31 -49.22 1.93
C LYS A 42 -39.13 -50.40 0.97
N ILE A 43 -39.73 -50.32 -0.21
CA ILE A 43 -39.58 -51.30 -1.30
C ILE A 43 -39.19 -50.53 -2.55
N ALA A 44 -38.02 -50.80 -3.13
CA ALA A 44 -37.67 -50.36 -4.47
C ALA A 44 -38.08 -51.45 -5.47
N LEU A 45 -38.94 -51.12 -6.44
CA LEU A 45 -39.37 -52.07 -7.46
C LEU A 45 -38.19 -52.48 -8.34
N ALA A 46 -38.04 -53.79 -8.55
CA ALA A 46 -36.99 -54.37 -9.36
C ALA A 46 -37.55 -55.48 -10.27
N ASN A 47 -38.65 -55.16 -10.98
CA ASN A 47 -39.39 -56.10 -11.83
C ASN A 47 -39.98 -57.30 -11.05
N ASP A 48 -40.39 -57.04 -9.80
CA ASP A 48 -40.92 -57.99 -8.82
C ASP A 48 -42.36 -57.63 -8.38
N GLU A 49 -43.08 -56.87 -9.22
CA GLU A 49 -44.37 -56.24 -8.91
C GLU A 49 -45.41 -57.24 -8.40
N PHE A 50 -45.43 -58.46 -8.93
CA PHE A 50 -46.34 -59.52 -8.48
C PHE A 50 -46.05 -59.96 -7.04
N ALA A 51 -44.78 -60.15 -6.71
CA ALA A 51 -44.36 -60.55 -5.38
C ALA A 51 -44.64 -59.43 -4.38
N VAL A 52 -44.35 -58.18 -4.75
CA VAL A 52 -44.69 -56.99 -3.97
C VAL A 52 -46.21 -56.91 -3.75
N LYS A 53 -47.02 -57.12 -4.79
CA LYS A 53 -48.49 -57.16 -4.70
C LYS A 53 -49.00 -58.19 -3.69
N HIS A 54 -48.46 -59.40 -3.75
CA HIS A 54 -48.81 -60.46 -2.80
C HIS A 54 -48.45 -60.07 -1.37
N ARG A 55 -47.21 -59.59 -1.16
CA ARG A 55 -46.69 -59.21 0.15
C ARG A 55 -47.51 -58.12 0.83
N VAL A 56 -47.77 -57.01 0.13
CA VAL A 56 -48.44 -55.84 0.72
C VAL A 56 -49.94 -56.05 0.95
N LEU A 57 -50.58 -57.01 0.26
CA LEU A 57 -52.02 -57.32 0.40
C LEU A 57 -52.32 -58.54 1.27
N ARG A 58 -51.45 -59.55 1.31
CA ARG A 58 -51.72 -60.85 1.95
C ARG A 58 -50.81 -61.17 3.11
N GLU A 59 -49.50 -60.99 2.96
CA GLU A 59 -48.52 -61.39 3.98
C GLU A 59 -48.43 -60.36 5.11
N GLU A 60 -48.39 -59.07 4.77
CA GLU A 60 -48.19 -57.97 5.72
C GLU A 60 -49.31 -56.91 5.61
N PRO A 61 -50.59 -57.26 5.85
CA PRO A 61 -51.73 -56.37 5.57
C PRO A 61 -51.82 -55.16 6.53
N GLY A 62 -51.22 -55.23 7.72
CA GLY A 62 -51.19 -54.14 8.71
C GLY A 62 -49.97 -53.21 8.58
N GLN A 63 -48.97 -53.58 7.78
CA GLN A 63 -47.72 -52.84 7.64
C GLN A 63 -47.87 -51.67 6.65
N ARG A 64 -47.22 -50.53 6.93
CA ARG A 64 -47.12 -49.39 6.01
C ARG A 64 -45.95 -49.58 5.05
N PHE A 65 -46.17 -49.28 3.77
CA PHE A 65 -45.18 -49.48 2.69
C PHE A 65 -44.96 -48.21 1.86
N LEU A 66 -43.70 -47.84 1.66
CA LEU A 66 -43.26 -46.88 0.66
C LEU A 66 -42.72 -47.63 -0.55
N ILE A 67 -43.47 -47.65 -1.65
CA ILE A 67 -43.09 -48.34 -2.89
C ILE A 67 -42.46 -47.32 -3.84
N TYR A 68 -41.16 -47.46 -4.08
CA TYR A 68 -40.38 -46.59 -4.95
C TYR A 68 -40.20 -47.20 -6.34
N ARG A 69 -40.51 -46.41 -7.36
CA ARG A 69 -40.39 -46.77 -8.78
C ARG A 69 -39.42 -45.83 -9.46
N GLU A 70 -38.43 -46.41 -10.13
CA GLU A 70 -37.55 -45.69 -11.05
C GLU A 70 -38.15 -45.67 -12.46
N GLY A 71 -38.04 -44.54 -13.15
CA GLY A 71 -38.44 -44.42 -14.55
C GLY A 71 -39.91 -44.03 -14.77
N PRO A 72 -40.32 -43.85 -16.04
CA PRO A 72 -41.67 -43.44 -16.38
C PRO A 72 -42.69 -44.49 -15.92
N GLU A 73 -43.90 -44.03 -15.63
CA GLU A 73 -44.99 -44.92 -15.25
C GLU A 73 -45.32 -45.87 -16.43
N PRO A 74 -45.40 -47.20 -16.22
CA PRO A 74 -45.77 -48.14 -17.27
C PRO A 74 -47.18 -47.88 -17.79
N ASP A 75 -47.45 -48.32 -19.02
CA ASP A 75 -48.80 -48.32 -19.56
C ASP A 75 -49.76 -49.08 -18.65
N ARG A 76 -51.04 -48.68 -18.64
CA ARG A 76 -52.02 -49.20 -17.66
C ARG A 76 -52.14 -50.72 -17.66
N ILE A 77 -51.99 -51.36 -18.82
CA ILE A 77 -52.10 -52.81 -18.96
C ILE A 77 -50.86 -53.55 -18.44
N ASP A 78 -49.71 -52.87 -18.41
CA ASP A 78 -48.42 -53.39 -17.96
C ASP A 78 -48.10 -53.02 -16.50
N ASN A 79 -48.87 -52.12 -15.88
CA ASN A 79 -48.72 -51.76 -14.47
C ASN A 79 -49.47 -52.73 -13.55
N TRP A 80 -48.80 -53.80 -13.11
CA TRP A 80 -49.39 -54.86 -12.28
C TRP A 80 -49.84 -54.39 -10.88
N LEU A 81 -49.33 -53.24 -10.44
CA LEU A 81 -49.67 -52.58 -9.17
C LEU A 81 -50.70 -51.46 -9.34
N LEU A 82 -51.26 -51.25 -10.54
CA LEU A 82 -52.14 -50.12 -10.84
C LEU A 82 -53.37 -50.06 -9.92
N ASP A 83 -53.98 -51.20 -9.63
CA ASP A 83 -55.14 -51.30 -8.73
C ASP A 83 -54.79 -50.87 -7.29
N ILE A 84 -53.61 -51.26 -6.79
CA ILE A 84 -53.10 -50.82 -5.48
C ILE A 84 -52.75 -49.34 -5.52
N GLN A 85 -52.09 -48.88 -6.58
CA GLN A 85 -51.69 -47.49 -6.75
C GLN A 85 -52.89 -46.55 -6.82
N MET A 86 -53.99 -46.97 -7.45
CA MET A 86 -55.25 -46.21 -7.51
C MET A 86 -56.03 -46.25 -6.20
N ALA A 87 -55.95 -47.35 -5.45
CA ALA A 87 -56.62 -47.49 -4.15
C ALA A 87 -55.90 -46.76 -3.00
N HIS A 88 -54.65 -46.35 -3.22
CA HIS A 88 -53.78 -45.76 -2.20
C HIS A 88 -53.13 -44.45 -2.68
N GLY A 89 -52.12 -43.97 -1.95
CA GLY A 89 -51.52 -42.66 -2.20
C GLY A 89 -50.39 -42.73 -3.22
N ALA A 90 -50.27 -41.70 -4.07
CA ALA A 90 -49.10 -41.47 -4.90
C ALA A 90 -48.39 -40.18 -4.45
N PHE A 91 -47.08 -40.26 -4.28
CA PHE A 91 -46.16 -39.18 -4.00
C PHE A 91 -45.29 -38.95 -5.24
N LYS A 92 -45.47 -37.81 -5.90
CA LYS A 92 -44.59 -37.35 -6.97
C LYS A 92 -43.71 -36.24 -6.40
N ALA A 93 -42.41 -36.46 -6.36
CA ALA A 93 -41.44 -35.43 -6.00
C ALA A 93 -40.79 -34.92 -7.28
N ASP A 94 -41.06 -33.67 -7.62
CA ASP A 94 -40.37 -32.96 -8.69
C ASP A 94 -39.14 -32.26 -8.10
N GLN A 95 -37.95 -32.66 -8.55
CA GLN A 95 -36.69 -32.13 -8.06
C GLN A 95 -36.59 -30.60 -8.22
N ALA A 96 -37.14 -30.05 -9.30
CA ALA A 96 -37.20 -28.61 -9.51
C ALA A 96 -38.09 -27.92 -8.45
N ALA A 97 -39.26 -28.50 -8.15
CA ALA A 97 -40.16 -28.00 -7.10
C ALA A 97 -39.54 -28.11 -5.70
N LEU A 98 -38.74 -29.14 -5.44
CA LEU A 98 -38.01 -29.31 -4.18
C LEU A 98 -36.94 -28.22 -4.00
N TRP A 99 -36.15 -27.93 -5.03
CA TRP A 99 -35.16 -26.84 -4.98
C TRP A 99 -35.81 -25.47 -4.81
N LEU A 100 -36.90 -25.19 -5.53
CA LEU A 100 -37.69 -23.95 -5.35
C LEU A 100 -38.16 -23.79 -3.91
N THR A 101 -38.74 -24.85 -3.35
CA THR A 101 -39.23 -24.86 -1.97
C THR A 101 -38.09 -24.68 -0.97
N GLU A 102 -36.91 -25.26 -1.22
CA GLU A 102 -35.71 -25.09 -0.38
C GLU A 102 -35.17 -23.66 -0.40
N LEU A 103 -35.25 -22.99 -1.54
CA LEU A 103 -34.86 -21.59 -1.72
C LEU A 103 -35.95 -20.60 -1.27
N GLY A 104 -37.16 -21.07 -0.98
CA GLY A 104 -38.30 -20.20 -0.65
C GLY A 104 -38.82 -19.41 -1.85
N LEU A 105 -38.63 -19.93 -3.07
CA LEU A 105 -39.03 -19.31 -4.33
C LEU A 105 -40.35 -19.91 -4.85
N GLY A 106 -41.14 -19.10 -5.54
CA GLY A 106 -42.40 -19.54 -6.17
C GLY A 106 -42.21 -20.28 -7.49
N LEU A 107 -43.31 -20.79 -8.04
CA LEU A 107 -43.34 -21.58 -9.27
C LEU A 107 -42.90 -20.78 -10.51
N GLU A 108 -42.98 -19.45 -10.46
CA GLU A 108 -42.49 -18.55 -11.50
C GLU A 108 -40.98 -18.70 -11.78
N MET A 109 -40.21 -19.26 -10.84
CA MET A 109 -38.78 -19.51 -10.97
C MET A 109 -38.45 -20.90 -11.53
N GLU A 110 -39.45 -21.74 -11.82
CA GLU A 110 -39.25 -23.12 -12.31
C GLU A 110 -38.40 -23.15 -13.59
N GLY A 111 -38.61 -22.20 -14.50
CA GLY A 111 -37.83 -22.09 -15.74
C GLY A 111 -36.33 -21.85 -15.51
N VAL A 112 -35.96 -21.13 -14.43
CA VAL A 112 -34.55 -20.92 -14.05
C VAL A 112 -33.95 -22.22 -13.54
N VAL A 113 -34.69 -22.92 -12.68
CA VAL A 113 -34.23 -24.17 -12.07
C VAL A 113 -34.01 -25.24 -13.13
N ARG A 114 -34.97 -25.43 -14.04
CA ARG A 114 -34.86 -26.39 -15.16
C ARG A 114 -33.80 -25.98 -16.19
N GLY A 115 -33.65 -24.68 -16.45
CA GLY A 115 -32.63 -24.16 -17.36
C GLY A 115 -31.19 -24.41 -16.87
N HIS A 116 -31.00 -24.52 -15.55
CA HIS A 116 -29.69 -24.57 -14.90
C HIS A 116 -29.58 -25.70 -13.86
N GLU A 117 -30.22 -26.85 -14.06
CA GLU A 117 -30.32 -27.96 -13.08
C GLU A 117 -28.95 -28.38 -12.52
N GLU A 118 -27.93 -28.40 -13.36
CA GLU A 118 -26.56 -28.75 -12.96
C GLU A 118 -26.04 -27.84 -11.83
N PHE A 119 -26.44 -26.56 -11.78
CA PHE A 119 -26.12 -25.68 -10.67
C PHE A 119 -26.68 -26.23 -9.35
N PHE A 120 -27.98 -26.56 -9.34
CA PHE A 120 -28.76 -26.93 -8.16
C PHE A 120 -28.46 -28.34 -7.63
N ARG A 121 -27.90 -29.23 -8.47
CA ARG A 121 -27.40 -30.55 -8.04
C ARG A 121 -26.27 -30.47 -7.00
N SER A 122 -25.54 -29.35 -6.92
CA SER A 122 -24.52 -29.15 -5.90
C SER A 122 -25.13 -28.58 -4.62
N GLY A 123 -25.18 -29.38 -3.55
CA GLY A 123 -25.65 -28.93 -2.24
C GLY A 123 -24.89 -27.71 -1.70
N ARG A 124 -23.59 -27.58 -2.02
CA ARG A 124 -22.79 -26.40 -1.66
C ARG A 124 -23.28 -25.13 -2.39
N ARG A 125 -23.46 -25.20 -3.72
CA ARG A 125 -23.95 -24.04 -4.50
C ARG A 125 -25.37 -23.66 -4.09
N LEU A 126 -26.22 -24.65 -3.82
CA LEU A 126 -27.59 -24.44 -3.35
C LEU A 126 -27.59 -23.71 -1.99
N ALA A 127 -26.75 -24.13 -1.05
CA ALA A 127 -26.61 -23.47 0.25
C ALA A 127 -26.12 -22.02 0.12
N GLN A 128 -25.13 -21.76 -0.74
CA GLN A 128 -24.63 -20.41 -1.00
C GLN A 128 -25.69 -19.53 -1.67
N LEU A 129 -26.40 -20.04 -2.68
CA LEU A 129 -27.49 -19.32 -3.32
C LEU A 129 -28.59 -18.99 -2.29
N ARG A 130 -28.98 -19.97 -1.46
CA ARG A 130 -30.00 -19.80 -0.43
C ARG A 130 -29.66 -18.68 0.56
N ALA A 131 -28.39 -18.50 0.91
CA ALA A 131 -27.97 -17.42 1.81
C ALA A 131 -28.18 -16.02 1.20
N MET A 132 -28.21 -15.91 -0.13
CA MET A 132 -28.34 -14.64 -0.84
C MET A 132 -29.77 -14.35 -1.34
N VAL A 133 -30.62 -15.37 -1.51
CA VAL A 133 -31.98 -15.23 -2.04
C VAL A 133 -32.87 -14.42 -1.09
N ARG A 134 -33.67 -13.52 -1.68
CA ARG A 134 -34.68 -12.68 -1.01
C ARG A 134 -36.04 -12.92 -1.67
N GLY A 135 -37.11 -12.76 -0.90
CA GLY A 135 -38.48 -13.08 -1.36
C GLY A 135 -39.02 -12.21 -2.51
N ASP A 136 -38.37 -11.08 -2.81
CA ASP A 136 -38.71 -10.14 -3.88
C ASP A 136 -37.76 -10.23 -5.09
N ASP A 137 -36.84 -11.19 -5.10
CA ASP A 137 -35.91 -11.38 -6.21
C ASP A 137 -36.64 -11.72 -7.51
N ARG A 138 -36.23 -11.08 -8.60
CA ARG A 138 -36.67 -11.40 -9.96
C ARG A 138 -35.76 -12.43 -10.61
N LEU A 139 -36.19 -13.01 -11.73
CA LEU A 139 -35.43 -13.98 -12.53
C LEU A 139 -33.97 -13.54 -12.77
N GLU A 140 -33.74 -12.30 -13.21
CA GLU A 140 -32.39 -11.77 -13.46
C GLU A 140 -31.53 -11.73 -12.19
N ALA A 141 -32.12 -11.35 -11.04
CA ALA A 141 -31.41 -11.27 -9.77
C ALA A 141 -30.96 -12.66 -9.29
N ILE A 142 -31.79 -13.70 -9.49
CA ILE A 142 -31.43 -15.08 -9.17
C ILE A 142 -30.27 -15.55 -10.07
N LYS A 143 -30.33 -15.31 -11.37
CA LYS A 143 -29.26 -15.68 -12.29
C LYS A 143 -27.95 -14.94 -11.99
N LEU A 144 -28.02 -13.67 -11.60
CA LEU A 144 -26.85 -12.91 -11.14
C LEU A 144 -26.24 -13.52 -9.87
N LYS A 145 -27.06 -13.88 -8.87
CA LYS A 145 -26.58 -14.56 -7.66
C LYS A 145 -25.95 -15.92 -7.98
N MET A 146 -26.47 -16.64 -8.98
CA MET A 146 -25.82 -17.86 -9.46
C MET A 146 -24.44 -17.57 -10.07
N LEU A 147 -24.29 -16.50 -10.86
CA LEU A 147 -22.98 -16.07 -11.36
C LEU A 147 -22.01 -15.72 -10.22
N VAL A 148 -22.48 -15.01 -9.20
CA VAL A 148 -21.70 -14.70 -7.98
C VAL A 148 -21.18 -15.98 -7.31
N VAL A 149 -22.02 -17.01 -7.19
CA VAL A 149 -21.59 -18.32 -6.66
C VAL A 149 -20.56 -18.98 -7.57
N CYS A 150 -20.78 -18.96 -8.89
CA CYS A 150 -19.86 -19.57 -9.86
C CYS A 150 -18.48 -18.91 -9.83
N ALA A 151 -18.42 -17.58 -9.76
CA ALA A 151 -17.21 -16.79 -9.69
C ALA A 151 -16.61 -16.68 -8.28
N LYS A 152 -17.29 -17.25 -7.26
CA LYS A 152 -16.88 -17.19 -5.84
C LYS A 152 -16.69 -15.74 -5.35
N ALA A 153 -17.49 -14.80 -5.85
CA ALA A 153 -17.35 -13.37 -5.58
C ALA A 153 -17.77 -12.93 -4.16
N GLY A 154 -18.40 -13.80 -3.39
CA GLY A 154 -18.80 -13.56 -2.00
C GLY A 154 -20.24 -13.06 -1.85
N ASP A 155 -20.74 -13.09 -0.61
CA ASP A 155 -22.13 -12.73 -0.32
C ASP A 155 -22.35 -11.22 -0.46
N GLY A 156 -23.41 -10.83 -1.18
CA GLY A 156 -23.72 -9.42 -1.44
C GLY A 156 -22.97 -8.80 -2.63
N ALA A 157 -22.11 -9.57 -3.30
CA ALA A 157 -21.47 -9.19 -4.55
C ALA A 157 -22.49 -8.95 -5.68
N GLY A 158 -22.18 -7.99 -6.54
CA GLY A 158 -22.91 -7.68 -7.76
C GLY A 158 -22.23 -8.21 -9.01
N PHE A 159 -22.60 -7.65 -10.15
CA PHE A 159 -22.00 -8.04 -11.44
C PHE A 159 -20.54 -7.65 -11.53
N ASP A 160 -20.17 -6.47 -11.04
CA ASP A 160 -18.80 -6.01 -11.13
C ASP A 160 -17.82 -6.94 -10.40
N GLU A 161 -18.15 -7.40 -9.18
CA GLU A 161 -17.30 -8.35 -8.45
C GLU A 161 -17.17 -9.70 -9.18
N VAL A 162 -18.19 -10.12 -9.94
CA VAL A 162 -18.07 -11.27 -10.84
C VAL A 162 -17.03 -10.99 -11.92
N VAL A 163 -17.04 -9.80 -12.52
CA VAL A 163 -16.02 -9.40 -13.51
C VAL A 163 -14.63 -9.38 -12.88
N GLU A 164 -14.48 -8.81 -11.68
CA GLU A 164 -13.20 -8.75 -10.96
C GLU A 164 -12.62 -10.15 -10.74
N GLN A 165 -13.46 -11.12 -10.35
CA GLN A 165 -13.03 -12.52 -10.18
C GLN A 165 -12.68 -13.20 -11.51
N LEU A 166 -13.43 -12.95 -12.58
CA LEU A 166 -13.10 -13.48 -13.90
C LEU A 166 -11.75 -12.94 -14.42
N LEU A 167 -11.48 -11.65 -14.20
CA LEU A 167 -10.19 -11.03 -14.52
C LEU A 167 -9.07 -11.57 -13.62
N ALA A 168 -9.35 -11.83 -12.35
CA ALA A 168 -8.38 -12.43 -11.43
C ALA A 168 -8.03 -13.88 -11.80
N GLU A 169 -9.01 -14.70 -12.19
CA GLU A 169 -8.73 -16.05 -12.71
C GLU A 169 -7.94 -15.99 -14.01
N LEU A 170 -8.31 -15.10 -14.94
CA LEU A 170 -7.58 -14.90 -16.19
C LEU A 170 -6.12 -14.51 -15.95
N ALA A 171 -5.85 -13.58 -15.03
CA ALA A 171 -4.50 -13.16 -14.66
C ALA A 171 -3.68 -14.32 -14.05
N ASN A 172 -4.33 -15.26 -13.38
CA ASN A 172 -3.73 -16.46 -12.81
C ASN A 172 -3.74 -17.66 -13.78
N GLU A 173 -4.01 -17.44 -15.07
CA GLU A 173 -4.07 -18.47 -16.11
C GLU A 173 -5.08 -19.60 -15.77
N SER A 174 -6.16 -19.24 -15.08
CA SER A 174 -7.26 -20.11 -14.69
C SER A 174 -8.55 -19.72 -15.42
N ASP A 175 -9.41 -20.71 -15.62
CA ASP A 175 -10.72 -20.57 -16.28
C ASP A 175 -11.81 -21.36 -15.54
N ASP A 176 -11.61 -21.64 -14.25
CA ASP A 176 -12.50 -22.47 -13.43
C ASP A 176 -13.92 -21.90 -13.34
N ALA A 177 -14.06 -20.60 -13.09
CA ALA A 177 -15.35 -19.92 -12.97
C ALA A 177 -16.08 -19.89 -14.32
N ILE A 178 -15.39 -19.56 -15.42
CA ILE A 178 -16.04 -19.51 -16.74
C ILE A 178 -16.45 -20.91 -17.22
N LYS A 179 -15.60 -21.94 -17.02
CA LYS A 179 -15.96 -23.34 -17.28
C LYS A 179 -17.13 -23.80 -16.43
N LEU A 180 -17.22 -23.33 -15.19
CA LEU A 180 -18.36 -23.63 -14.33
C LEU A 180 -19.63 -22.93 -14.84
N VAL A 181 -19.56 -21.66 -15.23
CA VAL A 181 -20.66 -20.89 -15.85
C VAL A 181 -21.19 -21.61 -17.09
N GLU A 182 -20.31 -22.11 -17.96
CA GLU A 182 -20.65 -22.91 -19.13
C GLU A 182 -21.36 -24.21 -18.77
N ARG A 183 -20.80 -24.96 -17.80
CA ARG A 183 -21.37 -26.22 -17.34
C ARG A 183 -22.78 -26.07 -16.77
N VAL A 184 -23.04 -24.97 -16.06
CA VAL A 184 -24.37 -24.66 -15.52
C VAL A 184 -25.27 -23.88 -16.49
N LYS A 185 -24.82 -23.70 -17.74
CA LYS A 185 -25.58 -23.05 -18.84
C LYS A 185 -25.94 -21.59 -18.57
N LEU A 186 -25.08 -20.83 -17.87
CA LEU A 186 -25.28 -19.39 -17.59
C LEU A 186 -24.55 -18.46 -18.58
N THR A 187 -23.85 -19.01 -19.58
CA THR A 187 -23.02 -18.26 -20.53
C THR A 187 -23.78 -17.15 -21.26
N ASP A 188 -24.95 -17.43 -21.82
CA ASP A 188 -25.75 -16.42 -22.55
C ASP A 188 -26.16 -15.26 -21.64
N PHE A 189 -26.53 -15.58 -20.39
CA PHE A 189 -26.89 -14.56 -19.41
C PHE A 189 -25.68 -13.70 -19.01
N LEU A 190 -24.50 -14.30 -18.81
CA LEU A 190 -23.26 -13.59 -18.51
C LEU A 190 -22.95 -12.57 -19.61
N TRP A 191 -22.94 -12.99 -20.88
CA TRP A 191 -22.62 -12.10 -22.00
C TRP A 191 -23.71 -11.06 -22.25
N GLN A 192 -24.98 -11.37 -21.96
CA GLN A 192 -26.05 -10.37 -21.95
C GLN A 192 -25.80 -9.28 -20.89
N GLN A 193 -25.30 -9.64 -19.70
CA GLN A 193 -24.93 -8.64 -18.69
C GLN A 193 -23.77 -7.78 -19.17
N PHE A 194 -22.73 -8.34 -19.80
CA PHE A 194 -21.65 -7.56 -20.39
C PHE A 194 -22.14 -6.62 -21.50
N GLY A 195 -23.06 -7.06 -22.36
CA GLY A 195 -23.70 -6.18 -23.36
C GLY A 195 -24.49 -5.05 -22.72
N ARG A 196 -25.28 -5.33 -21.68
CA ARG A 196 -26.11 -4.34 -20.99
C ARG A 196 -25.30 -3.33 -20.18
N HIS A 197 -24.32 -3.80 -19.42
CA HIS A 197 -23.54 -2.98 -18.49
C HIS A 197 -22.36 -2.30 -19.18
N PHE A 198 -21.65 -3.01 -20.06
CA PHE A 198 -20.40 -2.53 -20.65
C PHE A 198 -20.51 -2.18 -22.13
N ASN A 199 -21.63 -2.47 -22.79
CA ASN A 199 -21.78 -2.40 -24.26
C ASN A 199 -20.80 -3.33 -25.01
N TYR A 200 -20.42 -4.44 -24.38
CA TYR A 200 -19.52 -5.42 -24.98
C TYR A 200 -20.30 -6.43 -25.84
N HIS A 201 -20.01 -6.46 -27.14
CA HIS A 201 -20.60 -7.36 -28.11
C HIS A 201 -19.52 -7.94 -29.02
N ALA A 202 -19.32 -9.26 -28.95
CA ALA A 202 -18.35 -9.99 -29.77
C ALA A 202 -19.03 -11.22 -30.40
N PRO A 203 -18.62 -11.64 -31.62
CA PRO A 203 -19.15 -12.86 -32.25
C PRO A 203 -18.86 -14.13 -31.45
N ASN A 204 -17.66 -14.20 -30.86
CA ASN A 204 -17.20 -15.29 -29.98
C ASN A 204 -16.69 -14.67 -28.68
N PRO A 205 -17.58 -14.29 -27.74
CA PRO A 205 -17.18 -13.58 -26.53
C PRO A 205 -16.36 -14.48 -25.61
N GLY A 206 -15.33 -13.90 -24.99
CA GLY A 206 -14.45 -14.60 -24.06
C GLY A 206 -13.82 -13.63 -23.06
N VAL A 207 -13.44 -14.13 -21.89
CA VAL A 207 -12.91 -13.29 -20.80
C VAL A 207 -11.62 -12.59 -21.23
N GLY A 208 -10.76 -13.26 -22.01
CA GLY A 208 -9.55 -12.66 -22.57
C GLY A 208 -9.82 -11.51 -23.55
N ASP A 209 -10.77 -11.71 -24.48
CA ASP A 209 -11.16 -10.66 -25.44
C ASP A 209 -11.81 -9.46 -24.75
N LEU A 210 -12.68 -9.72 -23.75
CA LEU A 210 -13.24 -8.69 -22.88
C LEU A 210 -12.13 -7.88 -22.19
N ALA A 211 -11.15 -8.56 -21.58
CA ALA A 211 -10.05 -7.91 -20.87
C ALA A 211 -9.23 -7.04 -21.82
N ILE A 212 -8.84 -7.55 -22.99
CA ILE A 212 -8.15 -6.77 -24.03
C ILE A 212 -8.98 -5.54 -24.44
N THR A 213 -10.30 -5.71 -24.61
CA THR A 213 -11.22 -4.63 -25.00
C THR A 213 -11.34 -3.56 -23.90
N LEU A 214 -11.33 -3.96 -22.62
CA LEU A 214 -11.30 -3.04 -21.47
C LEU A 214 -10.03 -2.19 -21.48
N PHE A 215 -8.85 -2.84 -21.55
CA PHE A 215 -7.56 -2.13 -21.59
C PHE A 215 -7.45 -1.20 -22.80
N LYS A 216 -7.85 -1.67 -23.99
CA LYS A 216 -7.86 -0.87 -25.21
C LYS A 216 -8.80 0.33 -25.11
N SER A 217 -10.00 0.14 -24.55
CA SER A 217 -10.98 1.23 -24.37
C SER A 217 -10.50 2.25 -23.35
N ALA A 218 -9.93 1.81 -22.23
CA ALA A 218 -9.38 2.70 -21.21
C ALA A 218 -8.20 3.52 -21.74
N HIS A 219 -7.27 2.88 -22.44
CA HIS A 219 -6.13 3.56 -23.08
C HIS A 219 -6.59 4.57 -24.12
N SER A 220 -7.51 4.17 -25.02
CA SER A 220 -8.03 5.06 -26.05
C SER A 220 -8.80 6.25 -25.46
N ALA A 221 -9.60 6.03 -24.42
CA ALA A 221 -10.35 7.09 -23.75
C ALA A 221 -9.42 8.12 -23.09
N GLY A 222 -8.35 7.67 -22.44
CA GLY A 222 -7.38 8.58 -21.81
C GLY A 222 -6.57 9.40 -22.82
N LEU A 223 -6.47 8.94 -24.07
CA LEU A 223 -5.91 9.69 -25.20
C LEU A 223 -6.93 10.61 -25.90
N GLY A 224 -8.13 10.78 -25.35
CA GLY A 224 -9.20 11.57 -25.96
C GLY A 224 -9.87 10.91 -27.17
N GLY A 225 -9.62 9.60 -27.39
CA GLY A 225 -10.28 8.80 -28.42
C GLY A 225 -11.70 8.38 -28.02
N THR A 226 -12.42 7.78 -28.97
CA THR A 226 -13.76 7.22 -28.70
C THR A 226 -13.64 5.79 -28.16
N PRO A 227 -14.00 5.53 -26.89
CA PRO A 227 -13.94 4.19 -26.32
C PRO A 227 -14.92 3.24 -27.01
N GLN A 228 -14.56 1.96 -27.11
CA GLN A 228 -15.45 0.93 -27.66
C GLN A 228 -16.52 0.52 -26.64
N LEU A 229 -16.18 0.57 -25.35
CA LEU A 229 -17.06 0.25 -24.25
C LEU A 229 -17.77 1.50 -23.68
N SER A 230 -18.83 1.25 -22.93
CA SER A 230 -19.61 2.27 -22.22
C SER A 230 -18.79 3.05 -21.18
N ALA A 231 -19.32 4.21 -20.74
CA ALA A 231 -18.72 4.99 -19.65
C ALA A 231 -18.70 4.20 -18.33
N GLU A 232 -19.72 3.38 -18.08
CA GLU A 232 -19.84 2.49 -16.93
C GLU A 232 -18.68 1.49 -16.88
N ALA A 233 -18.27 0.94 -18.03
CA ALA A 233 -17.11 0.04 -18.12
C ALA A 233 -15.79 0.74 -17.76
N LEU A 234 -15.63 2.02 -18.13
CA LEU A 234 -14.44 2.81 -17.79
C LEU A 234 -14.41 3.17 -16.29
N VAL A 235 -15.57 3.45 -15.71
CA VAL A 235 -15.71 3.66 -14.25
C VAL A 235 -15.36 2.38 -13.51
N PHE A 236 -15.87 1.22 -13.96
CA PHE A 236 -15.49 -0.08 -13.45
C PHE A 236 -13.97 -0.29 -13.54
N PHE A 237 -13.38 -0.08 -14.72
CA PHE A 237 -11.93 -0.26 -14.93
C PHE A 237 -11.08 0.58 -13.99
N LYS A 238 -11.43 1.87 -13.83
CA LYS A 238 -10.73 2.77 -12.90
C LYS A 238 -10.84 2.30 -11.45
N ARG A 239 -12.02 1.84 -11.02
CA ARG A 239 -12.23 1.29 -9.67
C ARG A 239 -11.47 -0.02 -9.46
N TRP A 240 -11.53 -0.92 -10.43
CA TRP A 240 -10.86 -2.22 -10.41
C TRP A 240 -9.34 -2.06 -10.30
N LYS A 241 -8.74 -1.25 -11.17
CA LYS A 241 -7.30 -0.90 -11.15
C LYS A 241 -6.87 -0.34 -9.78
N ASN A 242 -7.62 0.62 -9.24
CA ASN A 242 -7.26 1.32 -8.01
C ASN A 242 -7.61 0.53 -6.73
N ASN A 243 -8.22 -0.65 -6.83
CA ASN A 243 -8.50 -1.50 -5.68
C ASN A 243 -7.25 -2.32 -5.34
N ARG A 244 -6.71 -2.11 -4.12
CA ARG A 244 -5.52 -2.81 -3.61
C ARG A 244 -5.62 -4.34 -3.66
N HIS A 245 -6.81 -4.92 -3.53
CA HIS A 245 -7.00 -6.38 -3.64
C HIS A 245 -6.87 -6.90 -5.07
N ASN A 246 -7.21 -6.06 -6.05
CA ASN A 246 -7.22 -6.40 -7.46
C ASN A 246 -5.95 -5.96 -8.19
N ALA A 247 -5.13 -5.10 -7.57
CA ALA A 247 -3.88 -4.59 -8.14
C ALA A 247 -2.99 -5.71 -8.74
N PRO A 248 -2.74 -6.86 -8.07
CA PRO A 248 -1.91 -7.91 -8.68
C PRO A 248 -2.47 -8.46 -10.00
N ALA A 249 -3.79 -8.67 -10.09
CA ALA A 249 -4.44 -9.14 -11.30
C ALA A 249 -4.40 -8.08 -12.41
N PHE A 250 -4.66 -6.82 -12.06
CA PHE A 250 -4.53 -5.69 -12.99
C PHE A 250 -3.12 -5.58 -13.55
N GLU A 251 -2.10 -5.61 -12.69
CA GLU A 251 -0.70 -5.43 -13.09
C GLU A 251 -0.22 -6.57 -14.00
N LYS A 252 -0.62 -7.81 -13.71
CA LYS A 252 -0.33 -8.97 -14.55
C LYS A 252 -0.96 -8.83 -15.94
N LEU A 253 -2.26 -8.52 -16.02
CA LEU A 253 -2.94 -8.32 -17.30
C LEU A 253 -2.40 -7.10 -18.07
N SER A 254 -2.10 -6.01 -17.37
CA SER A 254 -1.44 -4.83 -17.93
C SER A 254 -0.14 -5.23 -18.62
N SER A 255 0.72 -5.99 -17.94
CA SER A 255 2.00 -6.47 -18.48
C SER A 255 1.81 -7.36 -19.71
N ASP A 256 0.88 -8.32 -19.64
CA ASP A 256 0.64 -9.27 -20.72
C ASP A 256 0.12 -8.60 -22.00
N TYR A 257 -0.62 -7.49 -21.87
CA TYR A 257 -1.25 -6.82 -23.01
C TYR A 257 -0.42 -5.71 -23.65
N VAL A 258 0.76 -5.39 -23.12
CA VAL A 258 1.67 -4.40 -23.72
C VAL A 258 2.02 -4.76 -25.17
N GLU A 259 2.38 -6.01 -25.41
CA GLU A 259 2.76 -6.50 -26.75
C GLU A 259 1.54 -6.79 -27.64
N VAL A 260 0.41 -7.17 -27.03
CA VAL A 260 -0.83 -7.47 -27.77
C VAL A 260 -1.47 -6.21 -28.35
N LEU A 261 -1.34 -5.07 -27.66
CA LEU A 261 -1.94 -3.78 -28.01
C LEU A 261 -0.92 -2.77 -28.60
N PRO A 262 0.16 -3.25 -29.24
CA PRO A 262 1.42 -2.53 -29.53
C PRO A 262 1.67 -1.23 -28.73
N ILE A 263 1.57 -1.29 -27.40
CA ILE A 263 1.56 -0.09 -26.55
C ILE A 263 2.89 0.68 -26.68
N ARG A 264 4.03 0.00 -26.69
CA ARG A 264 5.34 0.65 -26.77
C ARG A 264 5.54 1.45 -28.05
N GLU A 265 5.05 0.95 -29.19
CA GLU A 265 5.13 1.65 -30.47
C GLU A 265 4.24 2.91 -30.47
N ASP A 266 3.03 2.79 -29.92
CA ASP A 266 2.11 3.92 -29.76
C ASP A 266 2.70 5.02 -28.86
N LEU A 267 3.26 4.64 -27.70
CA LEU A 267 3.88 5.58 -26.77
C LEU A 267 5.10 6.28 -27.37
N ALA A 268 5.93 5.57 -28.15
CA ALA A 268 7.12 6.14 -28.77
C ALA A 268 6.81 7.20 -29.84
N ALA A 269 5.61 7.15 -30.45
CA ALA A 269 5.17 8.09 -31.46
C ALA A 269 4.52 9.37 -30.89
N ARG A 270 4.32 9.44 -29.56
CA ARG A 270 3.56 10.51 -28.90
C ARG A 270 4.46 11.45 -28.11
N ASP A 271 3.97 12.68 -27.90
CA ASP A 271 4.55 13.56 -26.88
C ASP A 271 4.11 13.08 -25.50
N PHE A 272 5.03 13.06 -24.54
CA PHE A 272 4.74 12.57 -23.18
C PHE A 272 3.65 13.40 -22.48
N ARG A 273 3.43 14.66 -22.90
CA ARG A 273 2.38 15.53 -22.35
C ARG A 273 0.98 14.97 -22.60
N ASP A 274 0.79 14.26 -23.71
CA ASP A 274 -0.49 13.59 -24.03
C ASP A 274 -0.69 12.32 -23.20
N LEU A 275 0.36 11.82 -22.54
CA LEU A 275 0.36 10.60 -21.74
C LEU A 275 0.06 10.85 -20.26
N MET A 276 0.04 12.11 -19.82
CA MET A 276 0.04 12.48 -18.40
C MET A 276 -1.17 11.96 -17.61
N GLU A 277 -2.32 11.80 -18.26
CA GLU A 277 -3.57 11.26 -17.69
C GLU A 277 -3.64 9.72 -17.74
N LEU A 278 -2.72 9.07 -18.46
CA LEU A 278 -2.70 7.62 -18.63
C LEU A 278 -1.93 6.93 -17.49
N ASP A 279 -2.47 5.80 -17.05
CA ASP A 279 -1.81 4.89 -16.11
C ASP A 279 -2.34 3.46 -16.27
N THR A 280 -2.84 3.16 -17.47
CA THR A 280 -3.34 1.83 -17.84
C THR A 280 -2.23 0.82 -18.01
N PHE A 281 -1.02 1.28 -18.37
CA PHE A 281 0.18 0.45 -18.55
C PHE A 281 1.37 1.06 -17.81
N GLU A 282 2.21 0.21 -17.24
CA GLU A 282 3.47 0.61 -16.62
C GLU A 282 4.41 1.34 -17.61
N ASP A 283 4.42 0.93 -18.88
CA ASP A 283 5.20 1.54 -19.95
C ASP A 283 4.90 3.03 -20.16
N VAL A 284 3.72 3.51 -19.76
CA VAL A 284 3.38 4.94 -19.78
C VAL A 284 4.31 5.73 -18.87
N ASP A 285 4.45 5.31 -17.60
CA ASP A 285 5.35 5.98 -16.66
C ASP A 285 6.80 5.88 -17.10
N ARG A 286 7.22 4.74 -17.67
CA ARG A 286 8.56 4.60 -18.25
C ARG A 286 8.81 5.62 -19.36
N ALA A 287 7.85 5.80 -20.28
CA ALA A 287 7.96 6.76 -21.37
C ALA A 287 8.01 8.21 -20.86
N ILE A 288 7.16 8.56 -19.89
CA ILE A 288 7.14 9.88 -19.26
C ILE A 288 8.48 10.16 -18.57
N ILE A 289 8.99 9.24 -17.76
CA ILE A 289 10.25 9.42 -17.02
C ILE A 289 11.42 9.61 -17.99
N VAL A 290 11.52 8.79 -19.04
CA VAL A 290 12.57 8.94 -20.06
C VAL A 290 12.49 10.32 -20.72
N ALA A 291 11.30 10.79 -21.05
CA ALA A 291 11.10 12.11 -21.63
C ALA A 291 11.46 13.24 -20.66
N LEU A 292 11.08 13.14 -19.38
CA LEU A 292 11.41 14.12 -18.36
C LEU A 292 12.92 14.17 -18.09
N VAL A 293 13.59 13.01 -17.98
CA VAL A 293 15.05 12.92 -17.81
C VAL A 293 15.77 13.63 -18.95
N ARG A 294 15.44 13.29 -20.20
CA ARG A 294 16.03 13.91 -21.40
C ARG A 294 15.72 15.40 -21.47
N GLY A 295 14.50 15.79 -21.12
CA GLY A 295 14.07 17.18 -21.17
C GLY A 295 14.74 18.06 -20.13
N VAL A 296 14.97 17.54 -18.91
CA VAL A 296 15.73 18.25 -17.87
C VAL A 296 17.22 18.28 -18.22
N ALA A 297 17.82 17.16 -18.64
CA ALA A 297 19.23 17.11 -19.04
C ALA A 297 19.53 18.03 -20.24
N GLY A 298 18.62 18.09 -21.20
CA GLY A 298 18.68 18.98 -22.36
C GLY A 298 18.24 20.42 -22.08
N LYS A 299 17.82 20.75 -20.85
CA LYS A 299 17.30 22.07 -20.46
C LYS A 299 16.16 22.58 -21.36
N THR A 300 15.32 21.68 -21.84
CA THR A 300 14.15 22.00 -22.70
C THR A 300 12.84 22.10 -21.92
N LEU A 301 12.84 21.68 -20.65
CA LEU A 301 11.68 21.74 -19.75
C LEU A 301 11.93 22.76 -18.64
N THR A 302 10.89 23.50 -18.26
CA THR A 302 10.97 24.44 -17.14
C THR A 302 10.80 23.70 -15.81
N ASN A 303 11.37 24.25 -14.73
CA ASN A 303 11.18 23.68 -13.39
C ASN A 303 9.70 23.64 -12.98
N ALA A 304 8.94 24.71 -13.25
CA ALA A 304 7.53 24.78 -12.91
C ALA A 304 6.70 23.67 -13.58
N ASP A 305 6.95 23.40 -14.87
CA ASP A 305 6.26 22.33 -15.59
C ASP A 305 6.62 20.94 -15.04
N VAL A 306 7.91 20.69 -14.80
CA VAL A 306 8.39 19.41 -14.23
C VAL A 306 7.74 19.15 -12.86
N THR A 307 7.71 20.15 -11.98
CA THR A 307 7.05 20.03 -10.67
C THR A 307 5.55 19.75 -10.82
N ALA A 308 4.86 20.42 -11.75
CA ALA A 308 3.44 20.21 -12.01
C ALA A 308 3.16 18.79 -12.52
N TRP A 309 3.96 18.30 -13.48
CA TRP A 309 3.83 16.96 -14.03
C TRP A 309 4.09 15.87 -12.99
N ILE A 310 5.16 15.98 -12.19
CA ILE A 310 5.43 15.02 -11.11
C ILE A 310 4.27 15.00 -10.12
N ARG A 311 3.73 16.17 -9.72
CA ARG A 311 2.58 16.26 -8.82
C ARG A 311 1.33 15.59 -9.40
N GLN A 312 1.08 15.72 -10.70
CA GLN A 312 -0.01 15.03 -11.37
C GLN A 312 0.20 13.51 -11.34
N ARG A 313 1.43 13.04 -11.64
CA ARG A 313 1.77 11.61 -11.64
C ARG A 313 1.67 10.96 -10.27
N ARG A 314 1.79 11.68 -9.15
CA ARG A 314 1.58 11.14 -7.79
C ARG A 314 0.23 10.44 -7.59
N GLN A 315 -0.77 10.73 -8.43
CA GLN A 315 -2.10 10.12 -8.34
C GLN A 315 -2.26 8.87 -9.20
N SER A 316 -1.26 8.52 -10.01
CA SER A 316 -1.30 7.37 -10.90
C SER A 316 -1.08 6.04 -10.17
N HIS A 317 -1.59 4.96 -10.75
CA HIS A 317 -1.41 3.60 -10.21
C HIS A 317 0.07 3.22 -10.00
N TRP A 318 0.94 3.60 -10.93
CA TRP A 318 2.33 3.15 -10.95
C TRP A 318 3.32 4.09 -10.24
N PHE A 319 2.87 5.24 -9.71
CA PHE A 319 3.76 6.23 -9.14
C PHE A 319 4.68 5.65 -8.06
N GLU A 320 4.16 4.87 -7.12
CA GLU A 320 4.96 4.30 -6.03
C GLU A 320 6.10 3.41 -6.53
N ARG A 321 5.93 2.72 -7.68
CA ARG A 321 6.98 1.91 -8.31
C ARG A 321 8.12 2.76 -8.87
N PHE A 322 7.81 3.99 -9.31
CA PHE A 322 8.74 4.89 -9.97
C PHE A 322 9.04 6.17 -9.18
N LYS A 323 8.63 6.21 -7.91
CA LYS A 323 8.70 7.39 -7.05
C LYS A 323 10.11 7.98 -7.05
N ASP A 324 11.11 7.14 -6.80
CA ASP A 324 12.50 7.58 -6.74
C ASP A 324 13.00 8.18 -8.07
N LEU A 325 12.54 7.69 -9.23
CA LEU A 325 12.89 8.30 -10.52
C LEU A 325 12.24 9.67 -10.70
N TYR A 326 10.95 9.79 -10.39
CA TYR A 326 10.24 11.07 -10.49
C TYR A 326 10.81 12.11 -9.53
N GLU A 327 11.06 11.74 -8.28
CA GLU A 327 11.64 12.64 -7.28
C GLU A 327 13.06 13.06 -7.66
N ALA A 328 13.91 12.14 -8.13
CA ALA A 328 15.24 12.49 -8.63
C ALA A 328 15.18 13.53 -9.76
N VAL A 329 14.31 13.34 -10.75
CA VAL A 329 14.15 14.32 -11.84
C VAL A 329 13.65 15.67 -11.33
N GLY A 330 12.71 15.65 -10.36
CA GLY A 330 12.22 16.85 -9.70
C GLY A 330 13.33 17.63 -8.99
N PHE A 331 14.12 16.94 -8.17
CA PHE A 331 15.23 17.54 -7.44
C PHE A 331 16.35 18.02 -8.37
N ALA A 332 16.68 17.30 -9.44
CA ALA A 332 17.63 17.76 -10.44
C ALA A 332 17.17 19.06 -11.12
N SER A 333 15.89 19.11 -11.54
CA SER A 333 15.30 20.28 -12.17
C SER A 333 15.30 21.50 -11.22
N GLU A 334 14.93 21.30 -9.95
CA GLU A 334 14.94 22.35 -8.95
C GLU A 334 16.37 22.80 -8.60
N PHE A 335 17.31 21.87 -8.51
CA PHE A 335 18.73 22.17 -8.30
C PHE A 335 19.28 23.08 -9.40
N GLN A 336 19.06 22.71 -10.67
CA GLN A 336 19.52 23.51 -11.81
C GLN A 336 18.89 24.90 -11.82
N PHE A 337 17.59 24.99 -11.51
CA PHE A 337 16.89 26.27 -11.39
C PHE A 337 17.47 27.12 -10.25
N ALA A 338 17.56 26.58 -9.04
CA ALA A 338 18.08 27.29 -7.87
C ALA A 338 19.52 27.78 -8.10
N LEU A 339 20.37 26.95 -8.69
CA LEU A 339 21.75 27.31 -9.02
C LEU A 339 21.83 28.40 -10.09
N SER A 340 20.88 28.47 -11.04
CA SER A 340 20.84 29.55 -12.03
C SER A 340 20.50 30.91 -11.43
N GLN A 341 19.79 30.93 -10.29
CA GLN A 341 19.34 32.14 -9.61
C GLN A 341 20.27 32.59 -8.48
N VAL A 342 21.16 31.71 -8.00
CA VAL A 342 21.97 32.00 -6.82
C VAL A 342 23.08 33.01 -7.10
N ASN A 343 23.25 33.96 -6.17
CA ASN A 343 24.42 34.82 -6.11
C ASN A 343 25.26 34.46 -4.88
N LEU A 344 26.44 33.88 -5.12
CA LEU A 344 27.39 33.43 -4.09
C LEU A 344 28.34 34.52 -3.59
N GLY A 345 28.05 35.80 -3.86
CA GLY A 345 28.78 36.92 -3.29
C GLY A 345 28.41 37.19 -1.83
N MET A 346 29.38 37.60 -1.03
CA MET A 346 29.22 38.11 0.34
C MET A 346 30.24 39.23 0.60
N VAL A 347 29.92 40.18 1.49
CA VAL A 347 30.81 41.28 1.89
C VAL A 347 31.38 41.12 3.30
N SER A 348 30.96 40.09 4.04
CA SER A 348 31.52 39.73 5.35
C SER A 348 31.21 38.28 5.72
N LEU A 349 31.93 37.73 6.71
CA LEU A 349 31.63 36.40 7.29
C LEU A 349 30.19 36.32 7.82
N ALA A 350 29.71 37.36 8.50
CA ALA A 350 28.35 37.39 9.04
C ALA A 350 27.29 37.32 7.94
N GLU A 351 27.48 38.10 6.86
CA GLU A 351 26.58 38.02 5.71
C GLU A 351 26.65 36.64 5.03
N GLY A 352 27.84 36.05 4.91
CA GLY A 352 28.00 34.70 4.39
C GLY A 352 27.19 33.66 5.17
N VAL A 353 27.25 33.72 6.51
CA VAL A 353 26.49 32.81 7.38
C VAL A 353 24.99 33.04 7.19
N THR A 354 24.56 34.30 7.20
CA THR A 354 23.14 34.64 7.01
C THR A 354 22.62 34.18 5.65
N ARG A 355 23.35 34.43 4.55
CA ARG A 355 22.96 34.01 3.20
C ARG A 355 22.93 32.50 3.05
N TYR A 356 23.90 31.80 3.66
CA TYR A 356 23.90 30.35 3.67
C TYR A 356 22.67 29.81 4.37
N ALA A 357 22.40 30.28 5.59
CA ALA A 357 21.26 29.88 6.40
C ALA A 357 19.90 30.26 5.78
N SER A 358 19.83 31.35 5.01
CA SER A 358 18.57 31.78 4.40
C SER A 358 18.29 31.15 3.04
N THR A 359 19.33 30.86 2.25
CA THR A 359 19.14 30.50 0.82
C THR A 359 20.12 29.48 0.28
N TRP A 360 21.42 29.54 0.59
CA TRP A 360 22.39 28.68 -0.11
C TRP A 360 22.32 27.22 0.33
N PHE A 361 21.95 26.95 1.59
CA PHE A 361 21.78 25.59 2.10
C PHE A 361 20.82 24.74 1.23
N ARG A 362 19.85 25.38 0.56
CA ARG A 362 18.88 24.69 -0.30
C ARG A 362 19.57 23.97 -1.46
N ILE A 363 20.68 24.49 -1.97
CA ILE A 363 21.44 23.84 -3.05
C ILE A 363 22.05 22.53 -2.56
N ASP A 364 22.60 22.51 -1.35
CA ASP A 364 23.10 21.28 -0.71
C ASP A 364 21.98 20.26 -0.49
N GLN A 365 20.82 20.72 0.00
CA GLN A 365 19.65 19.88 0.23
C GLN A 365 19.15 19.22 -1.07
N LEU A 366 19.03 20.02 -2.15
CA LEU A 366 18.59 19.56 -3.46
C LEU A 366 19.57 18.55 -4.07
N TYR A 367 20.87 18.81 -3.95
CA TYR A 367 21.91 17.89 -4.39
C TYR A 367 21.82 16.55 -3.64
N ARG A 368 21.79 16.58 -2.30
CA ARG A 368 21.66 15.37 -1.48
C ARG A 368 20.41 14.57 -1.83
N LYS A 369 19.26 15.24 -1.96
CA LYS A 369 17.98 14.60 -2.31
C LYS A 369 18.01 13.97 -3.71
N PHE A 370 18.59 14.65 -4.69
CA PHE A 370 18.77 14.10 -6.03
C PHE A 370 19.57 12.81 -6.00
N ILE A 371 20.76 12.82 -5.37
CA ILE A 371 21.63 11.65 -5.30
C ILE A 371 20.93 10.50 -4.58
N TRP A 372 20.32 10.78 -3.42
CA TRP A 372 19.62 9.78 -2.61
C TRP A 372 18.53 9.05 -3.41
N HIS A 373 17.65 9.80 -4.09
CA HIS A 373 16.61 9.21 -4.92
C HIS A 373 17.18 8.50 -6.16
N MET A 374 18.23 9.04 -6.78
CA MET A 374 18.88 8.41 -7.93
C MET A 374 19.45 7.04 -7.56
N GLN A 375 20.17 6.93 -6.44
CA GLN A 375 20.71 5.67 -5.94
C GLN A 375 19.60 4.65 -5.62
N ARG A 376 18.55 5.08 -4.91
CA ARG A 376 17.40 4.23 -4.57
C ARG A 376 16.61 3.72 -5.78
N SER A 377 16.59 4.51 -6.86
CA SER A 377 15.91 4.12 -8.08
C SER A 377 16.52 2.90 -8.77
N ALA A 378 17.80 2.59 -8.48
CA ALA A 378 18.57 1.51 -9.10
C ALA A 378 18.60 1.55 -10.65
N GLN A 379 18.42 2.73 -11.27
CA GLN A 379 18.45 2.95 -12.72
C GLN A 379 19.58 3.91 -13.13
N ALA A 380 20.82 3.59 -12.74
CA ALA A 380 21.98 4.44 -12.98
C ALA A 380 22.16 4.83 -14.46
N SER A 381 21.92 3.90 -15.40
CA SER A 381 22.07 4.16 -16.84
C SER A 381 21.08 5.18 -17.39
N LEU A 382 19.84 5.18 -16.90
CA LEU A 382 18.83 6.16 -17.30
C LEU A 382 19.19 7.57 -16.79
N MET A 383 19.74 7.64 -15.59
CA MET A 383 20.03 8.91 -14.89
C MET A 383 21.45 9.44 -15.12
N ALA A 384 22.32 8.70 -15.81
CA ALA A 384 23.74 8.99 -15.93
C ALA A 384 24.04 10.43 -16.39
N GLU A 385 23.37 10.89 -17.45
CA GLU A 385 23.58 12.25 -17.97
C GLU A 385 23.16 13.33 -16.96
N LEU A 386 22.01 13.16 -16.28
CA LEU A 386 21.58 14.08 -15.23
C LEU A 386 22.54 14.07 -14.05
N PHE A 387 23.01 12.90 -13.66
CA PHE A 387 23.97 12.75 -12.57
C PHE A 387 25.27 13.50 -12.86
N GLU A 388 25.91 13.26 -14.01
CA GLU A 388 27.14 13.95 -14.40
C GLU A 388 26.96 15.47 -14.42
N GLN A 389 25.83 15.95 -14.94
CA GLN A 389 25.52 17.37 -14.95
C GLN A 389 25.36 17.93 -13.53
N VAL A 390 24.54 17.31 -12.69
CA VAL A 390 24.29 17.79 -11.32
C VAL A 390 25.58 17.76 -10.49
N GLU A 391 26.35 16.68 -10.54
CA GLU A 391 27.63 16.54 -9.84
C GLU A 391 28.61 17.64 -10.25
N ASN A 392 28.82 17.82 -11.56
CA ASN A 392 29.73 18.84 -12.07
C ASN A 392 29.31 20.26 -11.67
N HIS A 393 28.02 20.57 -11.70
CA HIS A 393 27.52 21.88 -11.28
C HIS A 393 27.64 22.06 -9.76
N TYR A 394 27.37 21.03 -8.96
CA TYR A 394 27.51 21.09 -7.51
C TYR A 394 28.97 21.33 -7.10
N VAL A 395 29.91 20.55 -7.64
CA VAL A 395 31.34 20.67 -7.31
C VAL A 395 31.92 21.99 -7.83
N ASN A 396 31.76 22.29 -9.12
CA ASN A 396 32.50 23.38 -9.76
C ASN A 396 31.78 24.72 -9.74
N SER A 397 30.45 24.74 -9.77
CA SER A 397 29.66 25.99 -9.83
C SER A 397 29.12 26.43 -8.47
N TYR A 398 28.94 25.50 -7.53
CA TYR A 398 28.48 25.81 -6.19
C TYR A 398 29.60 25.72 -5.15
N LEU A 399 30.11 24.53 -4.85
CA LEU A 399 31.08 24.33 -3.75
C LEU A 399 32.37 25.11 -3.96
N LEU A 400 33.01 25.00 -5.13
CA LEU A 400 34.25 25.71 -5.41
C LEU A 400 34.09 27.23 -5.28
N ARG A 401 33.04 27.78 -5.93
CA ARG A 401 32.78 29.22 -5.91
C ARG A 401 32.41 29.74 -4.52
N LEU A 402 31.66 28.96 -3.75
CA LEU A 402 31.30 29.30 -2.38
C LEU A 402 32.55 29.29 -1.48
N ASN A 403 33.41 28.28 -1.63
CA ASN A 403 34.67 28.18 -0.88
C ASN A 403 35.61 29.35 -1.20
N ASP A 404 35.78 29.70 -2.47
CA ASP A 404 36.59 30.87 -2.87
C ASP A 404 36.05 32.16 -2.25
N ALA A 405 34.73 32.34 -2.23
CA ALA A 405 34.10 33.50 -1.62
C ALA A 405 34.33 33.55 -0.10
N TRP A 406 34.24 32.41 0.60
CA TRP A 406 34.57 32.32 2.02
C TRP A 406 36.05 32.62 2.28
N GLN A 407 36.96 32.04 1.50
CA GLN A 407 38.41 32.16 1.71
C GLN A 407 38.88 33.62 1.76
N VAL A 408 38.35 34.47 0.87
CA VAL A 408 38.68 35.92 0.85
C VAL A 408 38.38 36.60 2.19
N HIS A 409 37.25 36.26 2.82
CA HIS A 409 36.85 36.87 4.10
C HIS A 409 37.54 36.23 5.29
N ILE A 410 37.85 34.94 5.21
CA ILE A 410 38.61 34.22 6.24
C ILE A 410 40.04 34.76 6.32
N ASP A 411 40.72 34.91 5.18
CA ASP A 411 42.10 35.42 5.11
C ASP A 411 42.22 36.86 5.63
N ALA A 412 41.18 37.67 5.41
CA ALA A 412 41.12 39.05 5.87
C ALA A 412 40.73 39.18 7.36
N ALA A 413 40.21 38.12 7.98
CA ALA A 413 39.68 38.19 9.34
C ALA A 413 40.80 38.20 10.38
N SER A 414 40.89 39.28 11.17
CA SER A 414 41.83 39.36 12.30
C SER A 414 41.43 38.48 13.49
N ALA A 415 40.18 38.01 13.52
CA ALA A 415 39.65 37.13 14.55
C ALA A 415 38.47 36.33 13.98
N TRP A 416 38.27 35.10 14.48
CA TRP A 416 37.13 34.27 14.11
C TRP A 416 35.84 34.79 14.77
N SER A 417 35.15 35.69 14.07
CA SER A 417 33.96 36.38 14.58
C SER A 417 33.02 36.78 13.44
N ALA A 418 31.73 36.57 13.64
CA ALA A 418 30.65 36.99 12.76
C ALA A 418 29.61 37.74 13.61
N PRO A 419 29.62 39.10 13.61
CA PRO A 419 28.70 39.88 14.44
C PRO A 419 27.23 39.49 14.24
N GLY A 420 26.50 39.27 15.32
CA GLY A 420 25.09 38.85 15.31
C GLY A 420 24.87 37.34 15.19
N ILE A 421 25.91 36.55 14.89
CA ILE A 421 25.84 35.09 14.88
C ILE A 421 26.39 34.54 16.20
N VAL A 422 25.63 33.65 16.85
CA VAL A 422 26.06 32.99 18.08
C VAL A 422 27.25 32.08 17.77
N ARG A 423 28.35 32.21 18.54
CA ARG A 423 29.48 31.30 18.42
C ARG A 423 29.12 29.97 19.05
N GLN A 424 29.52 28.87 18.43
CA GLN A 424 29.26 27.52 18.93
C GLN A 424 29.74 27.33 20.37
N ARG A 425 30.90 27.89 20.73
CA ARG A 425 31.44 27.85 22.10
C ARG A 425 30.55 28.54 23.14
N ASP A 426 29.70 29.48 22.72
CA ASP A 426 28.79 30.22 23.59
C ASP A 426 27.40 29.53 23.65
N PHE A 427 27.21 28.37 23.01
CA PHE A 427 25.93 27.66 22.90
C PHE A 427 25.28 27.39 24.25
N TYR A 428 26.03 26.80 25.19
CA TYR A 428 25.48 26.46 26.52
C TYR A 428 24.99 27.71 27.25
N GLN A 429 25.80 28.77 27.27
CA GLN A 429 25.45 30.00 27.98
C GLN A 429 24.23 30.70 27.34
N THR A 430 24.19 30.74 26.01
CA THR A 430 23.19 31.46 25.24
C THR A 430 21.84 30.72 25.23
N HIS A 431 21.83 29.44 24.85
CA HIS A 431 20.59 28.68 24.68
C HIS A 431 20.22 27.92 25.96
N VAL A 432 21.05 26.98 26.41
CA VAL A 432 20.73 26.14 27.60
C VAL A 432 20.54 27.00 28.85
N GLY A 433 21.45 27.96 29.07
CA GLY A 433 21.42 28.87 30.20
C GLY A 433 20.20 29.79 30.24
N GLU A 434 19.61 30.13 29.08
CA GLU A 434 18.39 30.94 29.05
C GLU A 434 17.18 30.19 29.63
N TYR A 435 16.93 28.96 29.17
CA TYR A 435 15.85 28.12 29.70
C TYR A 435 16.04 27.84 31.19
N ARG A 436 17.29 27.53 31.59
CA ARG A 436 17.59 27.30 33.00
C ARG A 436 17.35 28.53 33.85
N ARG A 437 17.73 29.75 33.41
CA ARG A 437 17.43 31.00 34.14
C ARG A 437 15.93 31.19 34.41
N LYS A 438 15.06 30.70 33.52
CA LYS A 438 13.59 30.70 33.68
C LYS A 438 13.05 29.52 34.53
N GLY A 439 13.93 28.66 35.04
CA GLY A 439 13.58 27.45 35.81
C GLY A 439 13.10 26.28 34.95
N GLN A 440 13.16 26.39 33.62
CA GLN A 440 12.64 25.38 32.69
C GLN A 440 13.65 24.27 32.46
N LYS A 441 13.19 23.02 32.45
CA LYS A 441 14.04 21.86 32.13
C LYS A 441 14.28 21.77 30.63
N ILE A 442 15.43 21.26 30.23
CA ILE A 442 15.80 21.20 28.82
C ILE A 442 16.55 19.92 28.45
N CYS A 443 16.22 19.39 27.29
CA CYS A 443 16.97 18.31 26.66
C CYS A 443 17.70 18.84 25.43
N VAL A 444 19.00 18.57 25.34
CA VAL A 444 19.84 18.91 24.19
C VAL A 444 20.18 17.61 23.47
N ILE A 445 19.80 17.51 22.21
CA ILE A 445 20.21 16.43 21.31
C ILE A 445 21.37 16.95 20.47
N ILE A 446 22.49 16.25 20.50
CA ILE A 446 23.66 16.54 19.68
C ILE A 446 23.77 15.43 18.64
N SER A 447 23.53 15.77 17.37
CA SER A 447 23.71 14.84 16.24
C SER A 447 25.02 15.13 15.53
N ASP A 448 25.96 14.21 15.68
CA ASP A 448 27.30 14.26 15.07
C ASP A 448 27.21 14.39 13.54
N ALA A 449 28.09 15.24 12.99
CA ALA A 449 28.17 15.59 11.57
C ALA A 449 26.88 16.15 10.91
N MET A 450 25.83 16.55 11.64
CA MET A 450 24.59 17.03 11.01
C MET A 450 24.76 18.44 10.40
N ARG A 451 24.63 18.54 9.06
CA ARG A 451 24.65 19.82 8.34
C ARG A 451 23.39 20.66 8.59
N TYR A 452 23.52 21.97 8.39
CA TYR A 452 22.39 22.92 8.48
C TYR A 452 21.21 22.56 7.56
N GLU A 453 21.46 22.11 6.33
CA GLU A 453 20.40 21.74 5.38
C GLU A 453 19.59 20.51 5.82
N VAL A 454 20.23 19.58 6.55
CA VAL A 454 19.54 18.44 7.18
C VAL A 454 18.69 18.95 8.36
N ALA A 455 19.20 19.90 9.14
CA ALA A 455 18.45 20.51 10.23
C ALA A 455 17.22 21.29 9.73
N ASP A 456 17.33 21.97 8.59
CA ASP A 456 16.20 22.63 7.92
C ASP A 456 15.13 21.62 7.46
N GLU A 457 15.54 20.49 6.88
CA GLU A 457 14.59 19.44 6.53
C GLU A 457 13.91 18.84 7.79
N LEU A 458 14.68 18.65 8.86
CA LEU A 458 14.16 18.18 10.14
C LEU A 458 13.11 19.14 10.70
N LEU A 459 13.35 20.45 10.61
CA LEU A 459 12.40 21.47 11.03
C LEU A 459 11.06 21.28 10.31
N GLY A 460 11.07 21.12 8.97
CA GLY A 460 9.87 20.82 8.18
C GLY A 460 9.12 19.57 8.68
N ARG A 461 9.84 18.45 8.85
CA ARG A 461 9.25 17.19 9.33
C ARG A 461 8.67 17.28 10.75
N VAL A 462 9.26 18.09 11.62
CA VAL A 462 8.74 18.31 12.98
C VAL A 462 7.48 19.18 12.96
N LEU A 463 7.44 20.24 12.15
CA LEU A 463 6.28 21.13 12.02
C LEU A 463 5.08 20.40 11.37
N GLU A 464 5.32 19.47 10.44
CA GLU A 464 4.27 18.63 9.83
C GLU A 464 3.52 17.74 10.84
N LEU A 465 4.06 17.53 12.04
CA LEU A 465 3.38 16.76 13.10
C LEU A 465 2.23 17.53 13.76
N ASP A 466 2.06 18.82 13.44
CA ASP A 466 0.98 19.71 13.90
C ASP A 466 0.81 19.73 15.43
N ARG A 467 1.93 19.63 16.15
CA ARG A 467 2.00 19.51 17.62
C ARG A 467 3.15 20.29 18.26
N TYR A 468 4.08 20.77 17.44
CA TYR A 468 5.32 21.37 17.91
C TYR A 468 5.47 22.75 17.28
N ASP A 469 6.05 23.67 18.05
CA ASP A 469 6.58 24.92 17.55
C ASP A 469 8.10 24.80 17.54
N ALA A 470 8.75 25.23 16.46
CA ALA A 470 10.16 25.05 16.25
C ALA A 470 10.73 26.13 15.32
N ASP A 471 11.96 26.53 15.59
CA ASP A 471 12.75 27.47 14.81
C ASP A 471 14.17 26.93 14.57
N LEU A 472 14.85 27.47 13.56
CA LEU A 472 16.23 27.11 13.21
C LEU A 472 17.08 28.36 13.08
N SER A 473 18.21 28.39 13.80
CA SER A 473 19.18 29.48 13.75
C SER A 473 20.60 28.96 13.52
N PRO A 474 21.43 29.63 12.69
CA PRO A 474 22.82 29.21 12.50
C PRO A 474 23.70 29.57 13.69
N MET A 475 24.78 28.79 13.87
CA MET A 475 25.87 29.10 14.79
C MET A 475 27.20 29.13 14.05
N LEU A 476 28.12 29.99 14.51
CA LEU A 476 29.49 30.04 13.99
C LEU A 476 30.31 28.93 14.65
N GLY A 477 30.63 27.88 13.88
CA GLY A 477 31.40 26.72 14.34
C GLY A 477 32.79 27.07 14.87
N SER A 478 33.33 26.25 15.77
CA SER A 478 34.70 26.39 16.27
C SER A 478 35.74 25.95 15.24
N LEU A 479 36.92 26.58 15.29
CA LEU A 479 38.09 26.24 14.45
C LEU A 479 39.22 25.62 15.30
N PRO A 480 39.88 24.55 14.82
CA PRO A 480 39.53 23.75 13.65
C PRO A 480 38.21 23.00 13.85
N THR A 481 37.47 22.77 12.77
CA THR A 481 36.16 22.12 12.83
C THR A 481 36.33 20.60 12.79
N TYR A 482 36.48 19.99 13.97
CA TYR A 482 36.54 18.53 14.17
C TYR A 482 35.73 18.14 15.41
N THR A 483 35.35 16.87 15.49
CA THR A 483 34.40 16.32 16.47
C THR A 483 34.70 16.71 17.91
N GLN A 484 35.94 16.55 18.38
CA GLN A 484 36.22 16.78 19.81
C GLN A 484 36.08 18.24 20.23
N LEU A 485 36.55 19.19 19.40
CA LEU A 485 36.41 20.62 19.71
C LEU A 485 34.96 21.10 19.53
N GLY A 486 34.25 20.62 18.51
CA GLY A 486 32.84 20.93 18.31
C GLY A 486 32.00 20.47 19.51
N MET A 487 32.17 19.21 19.93
CA MET A 487 31.49 18.64 21.10
C MET A 487 31.84 19.38 22.39
N ALA A 488 33.11 19.76 22.57
CA ALA A 488 33.54 20.54 23.73
C ALA A 488 32.94 21.95 23.74
N SER A 489 32.76 22.56 22.57
CA SER A 489 32.19 23.91 22.42
C SER A 489 30.72 23.97 22.84
N LEU A 490 29.98 22.86 22.73
CA LEU A 490 28.58 22.78 23.14
C LEU A 490 28.39 22.61 24.66
N LEU A 491 29.46 22.29 25.40
CA LEU A 491 29.43 22.14 26.85
C LEU A 491 29.58 23.51 27.55
N PRO A 492 29.21 23.65 28.84
CA PRO A 492 29.58 24.83 29.61
C PRO A 492 31.11 24.97 29.66
N ASN A 493 31.61 26.10 29.21
CA ASN A 493 33.04 26.38 29.13
C ASN A 493 33.33 27.87 29.41
N ARG A 494 34.47 28.16 30.05
CA ARG A 494 35.05 29.52 30.14
C ARG A 494 36.35 29.59 29.36
N ASP A 495 37.11 28.50 29.38
CA ASP A 495 38.35 28.31 28.65
C ASP A 495 38.29 26.98 27.87
N LEU A 496 38.68 27.06 26.59
CA LEU A 496 38.74 25.93 25.67
C LEU A 496 40.12 25.88 25.05
N GLN A 497 40.81 24.75 25.27
CA GLN A 497 42.15 24.52 24.76
C GLN A 497 42.20 23.21 23.97
N ILE A 498 43.05 23.17 22.95
CA ILE A 498 43.43 21.92 22.29
C ILE A 498 44.72 21.47 22.97
N ALA A 499 44.73 20.24 23.47
CA ALA A 499 45.91 19.67 24.11
C ALA A 499 47.09 19.70 23.13
N ASP A 500 48.23 20.21 23.58
CA ASP A 500 49.48 20.25 22.81
C ASP A 500 50.15 18.86 22.81
N ASN A 501 49.47 17.89 22.18
CA ASN A 501 49.91 16.52 21.99
C ASN A 501 49.25 15.90 20.74
N GLU A 502 49.69 14.72 20.34
CA GLU A 502 49.17 14.02 19.14
C GLU A 502 47.67 13.69 19.20
N SER A 503 47.05 13.71 20.40
CA SER A 503 45.64 13.35 20.55
C SER A 503 44.67 14.45 20.11
N SER A 504 45.16 15.70 19.96
CA SER A 504 44.32 16.89 19.70
C SER A 504 43.11 16.97 20.63
N THR A 505 43.26 16.53 21.89
CA THR A 505 42.14 16.41 22.82
C THR A 505 41.65 17.79 23.25
N ALA A 506 40.34 18.02 23.18
CA ALA A 506 39.76 19.26 23.70
C ALA A 506 39.73 19.25 25.25
N ILE A 507 40.24 20.32 25.86
CA ILE A 507 40.29 20.57 27.29
C ILE A 507 39.35 21.74 27.61
N VAL A 508 38.38 21.50 28.48
CA VAL A 508 37.38 22.47 28.96
C VAL A 508 37.70 22.80 30.42
N ASP A 509 38.03 24.05 30.72
CA ASP A 509 38.34 24.53 32.08
C ASP A 509 39.34 23.61 32.82
N GLY A 510 40.39 23.19 32.11
CA GLY A 510 41.45 22.30 32.62
C GLY A 510 41.09 20.81 32.68
N GLN A 511 39.92 20.39 32.17
CA GLN A 511 39.48 18.99 32.13
C GLN A 511 39.26 18.50 30.69
N SER A 512 39.74 17.30 30.35
CA SER A 512 39.43 16.67 29.06
C SER A 512 37.92 16.49 28.87
N SER A 513 37.39 16.76 27.67
CA SER A 513 36.00 16.49 27.26
C SER A 513 35.81 15.14 26.55
N LEU A 514 36.88 14.33 26.44
CA LEU A 514 36.86 13.07 25.72
C LEU A 514 36.02 12.03 26.47
N GLY A 515 35.01 11.48 25.79
CA GLY A 515 34.13 10.44 26.33
C GLY A 515 32.98 10.97 27.21
N LEU A 516 31.88 10.23 27.21
CA LEU A 516 30.61 10.64 27.83
C LEU A 516 30.74 11.00 29.32
N GLU A 517 31.50 10.22 30.09
CA GLU A 517 31.68 10.46 31.54
C GLU A 517 32.39 11.78 31.87
N ASN A 518 33.36 12.17 31.04
CA ASN A 518 34.01 13.47 31.19
C ASN A 518 33.06 14.62 30.83
N ARG A 519 32.26 14.45 29.77
CA ARG A 519 31.22 15.41 29.38
C ARG A 519 30.16 15.58 30.47
N LYS A 520 29.74 14.51 31.14
CA LYS A 520 28.84 14.58 32.33
C LYS A 520 29.44 15.44 33.44
N LYS A 521 30.72 15.23 33.77
CA LYS A 521 31.42 16.02 34.81
C LYS A 521 31.52 17.51 34.45
N ILE A 522 31.79 17.82 33.18
CA ILE A 522 31.84 19.21 32.70
C ILE A 522 30.44 19.83 32.75
N LEU A 523 29.41 19.11 32.27
CA LEU A 523 28.02 19.58 32.26
C LEU A 523 27.52 19.94 33.67
N ALA A 524 27.89 19.15 34.68
CA ALA A 524 27.57 19.40 36.08
C ALA A 524 28.19 20.68 36.66
N ARG A 525 29.16 21.30 35.98
CA ARG A 525 29.79 22.58 36.36
C ARG A 525 29.12 23.80 35.72
N GLY A 526 28.09 23.61 34.89
CA GLY A 526 27.42 24.69 34.15
C GLY A 526 26.77 25.73 35.05
N ARG A 527 25.54 25.46 35.50
CA ARG A 527 24.85 26.31 36.48
C ARG A 527 24.78 25.59 37.83
N GLU A 528 25.17 26.28 38.89
CA GLU A 528 25.09 25.76 40.25
C GLU A 528 23.65 25.37 40.62
N GLY A 529 23.49 24.16 41.17
CA GLY A 529 22.21 23.60 41.57
C GLY A 529 21.45 22.83 40.49
N ASP A 530 21.86 22.88 39.22
CA ASP A 530 21.22 22.08 38.17
C ASP A 530 21.64 20.60 38.27
N ARG A 531 20.65 19.70 38.25
CA ARG A 531 20.90 18.26 38.13
C ARG A 531 21.08 17.94 36.66
N THR A 532 22.25 17.42 36.29
CA THR A 532 22.60 17.20 34.88
C THR A 532 22.95 15.75 34.61
N THR A 533 22.68 15.30 33.39
CA THR A 533 23.12 13.99 32.93
C THR A 533 23.32 13.99 31.41
N ALA A 534 23.98 12.94 30.92
CA ALA A 534 24.13 12.71 29.50
C ALA A 534 24.07 11.22 29.16
N LEU A 535 23.56 10.89 27.98
CA LEU A 535 23.39 9.52 27.51
C LEU A 535 23.42 9.43 25.98
N MET A 536 23.51 8.21 25.46
CA MET A 536 23.40 7.96 24.03
C MET A 536 21.92 7.91 23.60
N ALA A 537 21.64 8.32 22.36
CA ALA A 537 20.31 8.27 21.77
C ALA A 537 19.72 6.85 21.79
N ASP A 538 20.51 5.83 21.46
CA ASP A 538 20.07 4.44 21.46
C ASP A 538 19.67 3.95 22.87
N GLU A 539 20.42 4.37 23.89
CA GLU A 539 20.11 4.07 25.29
C GLU A 539 18.76 4.70 25.67
N LEU A 540 18.55 5.97 25.31
CA LEU A 540 17.28 6.66 25.53
C LEU A 540 16.13 6.00 24.74
N MET A 541 16.36 5.56 23.51
CA MET A 541 15.37 4.88 22.67
C MET A 541 15.02 3.47 23.18
N ALA A 542 15.92 2.79 23.89
CA ALA A 542 15.64 1.52 24.55
C ALA A 542 14.88 1.68 25.89
N MET A 543 14.98 2.83 26.56
CA MET A 543 14.32 3.04 27.86
C MET A 543 12.78 2.88 27.80
N PRO A 544 12.17 2.14 28.73
CA PRO A 544 10.72 2.18 28.95
C PRO A 544 10.22 3.59 29.25
N LYS A 545 8.92 3.83 28.97
CA LYS A 545 8.30 5.14 29.13
C LYS A 545 8.45 5.74 30.54
N ASP A 546 8.31 4.91 31.57
CA ASP A 546 8.37 5.38 32.96
C ASP A 546 9.80 5.69 33.43
N GLU A 547 10.80 4.98 32.90
CA GLU A 547 12.21 5.30 33.12
C GLU A 547 12.59 6.61 32.42
N CYS A 548 12.12 6.82 31.19
CA CYS A 548 12.33 8.07 30.47
C CYS A 548 11.68 9.25 31.23
N ARG A 549 10.46 9.08 31.76
CA ARG A 549 9.82 10.09 32.62
C ARG A 549 10.60 10.35 33.92
N ALA A 550 11.17 9.30 34.52
CA ALA A 550 12.02 9.44 35.70
C ALA A 550 13.27 10.25 35.38
N LEU A 551 13.94 9.96 34.26
CA LEU A 551 15.11 10.71 33.78
C LEU A 551 14.81 12.22 33.72
N PHE A 552 13.67 12.60 33.14
CA PHE A 552 13.22 14.00 33.04
C PHE A 552 12.77 14.61 34.36
N ARG A 553 12.25 13.82 35.29
CA ARG A 553 11.90 14.30 36.64
C ARG A 553 13.16 14.60 37.47
N ASP A 554 14.17 13.76 37.33
CA ASP A 554 15.34 13.75 38.20
C ASP A 554 16.47 14.66 37.71
N HIS A 555 16.39 15.12 36.45
CA HIS A 555 17.37 16.04 35.86
C HIS A 555 16.71 17.31 35.32
N ASP A 556 17.51 18.36 35.25
CA ASP A 556 17.14 19.69 34.79
C ASP A 556 17.77 20.02 33.43
N VAL A 557 18.95 19.46 33.14
CA VAL A 557 19.62 19.50 31.83
C VAL A 557 20.03 18.08 31.43
N ILE A 558 19.55 17.61 30.28
CA ILE A 558 19.86 16.28 29.75
C ILE A 558 20.51 16.41 28.39
N TYR A 559 21.69 15.84 28.20
CA TYR A 559 22.38 15.80 26.89
C TYR A 559 22.24 14.40 26.27
N VAL A 560 21.77 14.34 25.02
CA VAL A 560 21.59 13.10 24.27
C VAL A 560 22.50 13.14 23.05
N TYR A 561 23.41 12.17 22.94
CA TYR A 561 24.37 12.09 21.83
C TYR A 561 23.91 11.07 20.78
N HIS A 562 23.92 11.49 19.52
CA HIS A 562 23.59 10.69 18.34
C HIS A 562 24.72 10.86 17.31
N ASN A 563 25.13 9.80 16.60
CA ASN A 563 26.30 9.85 15.72
C ASN A 563 26.15 9.09 14.40
N ARG A 564 24.91 8.83 13.94
CA ARG A 564 24.68 7.97 12.76
C ARG A 564 25.36 8.49 11.49
N ILE A 565 25.24 9.79 11.18
CA ILE A 565 25.82 10.39 9.97
C ILE A 565 27.34 10.19 9.99
N ASP A 566 28.00 10.62 11.07
CA ASP A 566 29.44 10.48 11.24
C ASP A 566 29.92 9.02 11.18
N ALA A 567 29.24 8.12 11.90
CA ALA A 567 29.61 6.71 11.97
C ALA A 567 29.58 5.97 10.61
N ILE A 568 28.76 6.46 9.67
CA ILE A 568 28.66 5.97 8.29
C ILE A 568 29.59 6.75 7.35
N GLY A 569 29.66 8.08 7.50
CA GLY A 569 30.40 8.98 6.62
C GLY A 569 31.93 9.00 6.82
N ASP A 570 32.45 8.64 8.00
CA ASP A 570 33.88 8.73 8.32
C ASP A 570 34.70 7.51 7.86
N LYS A 571 34.07 6.52 7.24
CA LYS A 571 34.72 5.28 6.82
C LYS A 571 34.65 5.10 5.30
N PRO A 572 35.79 4.90 4.61
CA PRO A 572 35.81 4.66 3.16
C PRO A 572 34.93 3.50 2.69
N ALA A 573 34.69 2.51 3.55
CA ALA A 573 33.85 1.35 3.23
C ALA A 573 32.33 1.63 3.30
N THR A 574 31.91 2.76 3.87
CA THR A 574 30.49 3.09 4.07
C THR A 574 30.12 4.52 3.70
N GLU A 575 31.09 5.37 3.35
CA GLU A 575 30.88 6.79 3.07
C GLU A 575 29.92 7.06 1.91
N GLU A 576 29.81 6.14 0.94
CA GLU A 576 28.83 6.20 -0.16
C GLU A 576 27.36 6.18 0.31
N HIS A 577 27.11 5.74 1.54
CA HIS A 577 25.79 5.70 2.17
C HIS A 577 25.51 6.90 3.10
N VAL A 578 26.34 7.95 3.10
CA VAL A 578 26.16 9.09 4.01
C VAL A 578 24.83 9.82 3.80
N PHE A 579 24.30 9.82 2.57
CA PHE A 579 22.98 10.39 2.28
C PHE A 579 21.82 9.53 2.77
N ASP A 580 21.94 8.20 2.73
CA ASP A 580 21.01 7.30 3.43
C ASP A 580 21.05 7.56 4.94
N ALA A 581 22.26 7.71 5.51
CA ALA A 581 22.44 8.01 6.92
C ALA A 581 21.79 9.35 7.34
N ALA A 582 21.79 10.36 6.45
CA ALA A 582 21.10 11.62 6.69
C ALA A 582 19.56 11.43 6.73
N GLU A 583 18.99 10.65 5.82
CA GLU A 583 17.55 10.35 5.80
C GLU A 583 17.11 9.53 7.01
N ASP A 584 17.88 8.50 7.36
CA ASP A 584 17.67 7.70 8.56
C ASP A 584 17.79 8.53 9.84
N THR A 585 18.69 9.53 9.84
CA THR A 585 18.85 10.48 10.96
C THR A 585 17.62 11.36 11.10
N LEU A 586 17.05 11.86 9.99
CA LEU A 586 15.82 12.65 10.03
C LEU A 586 14.66 11.87 10.66
N GLU A 587 14.48 10.60 10.27
CA GLU A 587 13.48 9.72 10.89
C GLU A 587 13.78 9.48 12.37
N ALA A 588 15.03 9.17 12.72
CA ALA A 588 15.43 8.94 14.11
C ALA A 588 15.22 10.17 15.00
N MET A 589 15.53 11.37 14.50
CA MET A 589 15.32 12.63 15.23
C MET A 589 13.83 12.89 15.47
N VAL A 590 12.96 12.65 14.48
CA VAL A 590 11.50 12.75 14.66
C VAL A 590 11.01 11.77 15.73
N GLN A 591 11.52 10.53 15.75
CA GLN A 591 11.16 9.55 16.78
C GLN A 591 11.67 9.95 18.17
N LEU A 592 12.89 10.51 18.26
CA LEU A 592 13.44 11.07 19.49
C LEU A 592 12.55 12.21 20.01
N VAL A 593 12.18 13.18 19.19
CA VAL A 593 11.27 14.28 19.57
C VAL A 593 9.95 13.73 20.11
N LYS A 594 9.32 12.78 19.42
CA LYS A 594 8.08 12.12 19.87
C LYS A 594 8.27 11.39 21.21
N LYS A 595 9.38 10.68 21.39
CA LYS A 595 9.65 9.92 22.61
C LYS A 595 9.88 10.84 23.82
N LEU A 596 10.70 11.87 23.65
CA LEU A 596 11.00 12.85 24.69
C LEU A 596 9.75 13.63 25.12
N THR A 597 8.94 14.06 24.16
CA THR A 597 7.70 14.79 24.45
C THR A 597 6.66 13.90 25.13
N ALA A 598 6.56 12.62 24.77
CA ALA A 598 5.75 11.63 25.49
C ALA A 598 6.22 11.35 26.94
N ALA A 599 7.47 11.72 27.26
CA ALA A 599 8.07 11.67 28.59
C ALA A 599 7.99 13.02 29.34
N ASN A 600 7.18 13.97 28.87
CA ASN A 600 6.98 15.31 29.42
C ASN A 600 8.17 16.27 29.25
N ALA A 601 9.05 16.04 28.27
CA ALA A 601 10.02 17.06 27.86
C ALA A 601 9.29 18.19 27.11
N THR A 602 9.33 19.40 27.64
CA THR A 602 8.65 20.59 27.08
C THR A 602 9.58 21.52 26.30
N SER A 603 10.90 21.35 26.42
CA SER A 603 11.90 22.19 25.77
C SER A 603 13.03 21.32 25.26
N LEU A 604 13.25 21.37 23.94
CA LEU A 604 14.25 20.58 23.22
C LEU A 604 15.15 21.53 22.44
N LEU A 605 16.45 21.25 22.41
CA LEU A 605 17.40 21.85 21.49
C LEU A 605 18.05 20.73 20.68
N ILE A 606 18.13 20.88 19.37
CA ILE A 606 18.86 19.95 18.49
C ILE A 606 20.00 20.73 17.86
N THR A 607 21.21 20.20 17.95
CA THR A 607 22.42 20.85 17.43
C THR A 607 23.40 19.81 16.90
N ALA A 608 24.45 20.27 16.23
CA ALA A 608 25.59 19.48 15.80
C ALA A 608 26.91 20.11 16.30
N ASP A 609 27.93 19.29 16.35
CA ASP A 609 29.31 19.68 16.62
C ASP A 609 30.06 20.09 15.35
N HIS A 610 29.80 19.43 14.23
CA HIS A 610 30.19 19.85 12.88
C HIS A 610 29.17 19.38 11.83
N GLY A 611 29.42 19.71 10.56
CA GLY A 611 28.72 19.13 9.41
C GLY A 611 29.65 18.20 8.62
N PHE A 612 29.09 17.47 7.66
CA PHE A 612 29.85 16.75 6.63
C PHE A 612 29.83 17.51 5.29
N ILE A 613 30.74 17.17 4.38
CA ILE A 613 30.63 17.48 2.95
C ILE A 613 30.98 16.18 2.22
N TYR A 614 30.16 15.81 1.24
CA TYR A 614 30.38 14.62 0.43
C TYR A 614 30.25 14.98 -1.06
N GLN A 615 31.09 14.36 -1.88
CA GLN A 615 31.18 14.49 -3.34
C GLN A 615 31.23 13.08 -3.92
N HIS A 616 30.51 12.85 -5.02
CA HIS A 616 30.31 11.51 -5.57
C HIS A 616 31.27 11.14 -6.69
#